data_AF-A0A943SLD7-F1
#
_entry.id   AF-A0A943SLD7-F1
#
_cell.length_a   1.000
_cell.length_b   1.000
_cell.length_c   1.000
_cell.angle_alpha   90.00
_cell.angle_beta   90.00
_cell.angle_gamma   90.00
#
_symmetry.space_group_name_H-M   'P 1'
#
loop_
_entity.id
_entity.type
_entity.pdbx_description
1 polymer ?
#
loop_
_entity_poly.entity_id
_entity_poly.type
_entity_poly.pdbx_seq_one_letter_code
_entity_poly.pdbx_strand_id
1 'polypeptide(L)'
;MEHIRKASLQDVSRLAEILIFAKRAAYRPIFQNDAVSFGQMQVLPLAQEYLRCPEKLENIWVYDDEFVKGMVHIQGLQIKELYVDYFFQHQ
;
A
#
# COMPACT_ATOMS: atom_id res chain seq x y z
N MET A 1 -6.14 -3.85 -19.03
CA MET A 1 -6.70 -2.84 -18.10
C MET A 1 -7.85 -3.39 -17.25
N GLU A 2 -8.33 -4.63 -17.47
CA GLU A 2 -9.48 -5.18 -16.73
C GLU A 2 -9.26 -5.32 -15.21
N HIS A 3 -8.00 -5.48 -14.77
CA HIS A 3 -7.67 -5.68 -13.35
C HIS A 3 -7.26 -4.40 -12.60
N ILE A 4 -7.18 -3.24 -13.27
CA ILE A 4 -6.81 -1.99 -12.58
C ILE A 4 -8.08 -1.20 -12.27
N ARG A 5 -8.33 -0.97 -10.99
CA ARG A 5 -9.50 -0.23 -10.51
C ARG A 5 -9.15 0.75 -9.38
N LYS A 6 -10.06 1.66 -9.07
CA LYS A 6 -9.93 2.51 -7.87
C LYS A 6 -9.96 1.63 -6.62
N ALA A 7 -9.17 2.04 -5.63
CA ALA A 7 -9.26 1.49 -4.29
C ALA A 7 -10.62 1.80 -3.65
N SER A 8 -11.06 0.91 -2.77
CA SER A 8 -12.30 1.01 -2.03
C SER A 8 -12.08 0.68 -0.55
N LEU A 9 -13.09 0.92 0.28
CA LEU A 9 -13.03 0.57 1.71
C LEU A 9 -12.78 -0.92 1.97
N GLN A 10 -13.15 -1.80 1.06
CA GLN A 10 -12.93 -3.25 1.18
C GLN A 10 -11.45 -3.61 1.05
N ASP A 11 -10.65 -2.76 0.40
CA ASP A 11 -9.23 -3.00 0.14
C ASP A 11 -8.33 -2.57 1.29
N VAL A 12 -8.86 -1.86 2.30
CA VAL A 12 -8.08 -1.17 3.33
C VAL A 12 -7.10 -2.09 4.06
N SER A 13 -7.56 -3.28 4.46
CA SER A 13 -6.70 -4.25 5.15
C SER A 13 -5.51 -4.64 4.25
N ARG A 14 -5.80 -4.97 2.99
CA ARG A 14 -4.81 -5.43 2.03
C ARG A 14 -3.85 -4.31 1.62
N LEU A 15 -4.34 -3.10 1.40
CA LEU A 15 -3.52 -1.92 1.11
C LEU A 15 -2.55 -1.61 2.25
N ALA A 16 -3.02 -1.63 3.50
CA ALA A 16 -2.17 -1.39 4.65
C ALA A 16 -1.07 -2.45 4.78
N GLU A 17 -1.41 -3.72 4.56
CA GLU A 17 -0.44 -4.80 4.56
C GLU A 17 0.63 -4.60 3.47
N ILE A 18 0.21 -4.41 2.22
CA ILE A 18 1.12 -4.21 1.08
C ILE A 18 2.05 -3.03 1.34
N LEU A 19 1.51 -1.87 1.74
CA LEU A 19 2.32 -0.67 1.98
C LEU A 19 3.34 -0.87 3.10
N ILE A 20 2.94 -1.44 4.23
CA ILE A 20 3.85 -1.62 5.37
C ILE A 20 4.94 -2.65 5.03
N PHE A 21 4.57 -3.82 4.49
CA PHE A 21 5.55 -4.86 4.20
C PHE A 21 6.47 -4.47 3.04
N ALA A 22 5.94 -3.90 1.95
CA ALA A 22 6.76 -3.47 0.82
C ALA A 22 7.74 -2.37 1.22
N LYS A 23 7.30 -1.37 2.02
CA LYS A 23 8.20 -0.33 2.53
C LYS A 23 9.26 -0.90 3.48
N ARG A 24 8.90 -1.82 4.40
CA ARG A 24 9.88 -2.47 5.27
C ARG A 24 10.93 -3.23 4.44
N ALA A 25 10.50 -4.02 3.46
CA ALA A 25 11.42 -4.76 2.59
C ALA A 25 12.34 -3.82 1.78
N ALA A 26 11.80 -2.75 1.21
CA ALA A 26 12.55 -1.82 0.39
C ALA A 26 13.51 -0.93 1.19
N TYR A 27 13.07 -0.43 2.35
CA TYR A 27 13.75 0.66 3.04
C TYR A 27 14.51 0.24 4.31
N ARG A 28 14.18 -0.90 4.92
CA ARG A 28 14.91 -1.38 6.10
C ARG A 28 16.42 -1.53 5.84
N PRO A 29 16.89 -2.12 4.72
CA PRO A 29 18.32 -2.26 4.44
C PRO A 29 19.04 -0.91 4.30
N ILE A 30 18.30 0.14 3.90
CA ILE A 30 18.84 1.48 3.64
C ILE A 30 18.93 2.27 4.95
N PHE A 31 17.81 2.40 5.68
CA PHE A 31 17.76 3.27 6.87
C PHE A 31 18.18 2.57 8.16
N GLN A 32 18.11 1.24 8.21
CA GLN A 32 18.53 0.42 9.35
C GLN A 32 17.95 0.88 10.69
N ASN A 33 16.72 1.40 10.67
CA ASN A 33 16.01 1.89 11.85
C ASN A 33 14.83 0.97 12.16
N ASP A 34 15.07 -0.02 13.01
CA ASP A 34 14.06 -1.01 13.38
C ASP A 34 12.98 -0.41 14.29
N ALA A 35 13.29 0.65 15.05
CA ALA A 35 12.29 1.36 15.86
C ALA A 35 11.21 2.02 14.98
N VAL A 36 11.58 2.59 13.84
CA VAL A 36 10.59 3.09 12.87
C VAL A 36 9.93 1.93 12.12
N SER A 37 10.74 1.02 11.57
CA SER A 37 10.26 -0.06 10.71
C SER A 37 9.26 -0.98 11.40
N PHE A 38 9.48 -1.29 12.68
CA PHE A 38 8.65 -2.23 13.45
C PHE A 38 7.95 -1.58 14.65
N GLY A 39 8.32 -0.38 15.08
CA GLY A 39 7.61 0.32 16.16
C GLY A 39 6.56 1.30 15.66
N GLN A 40 6.79 1.97 14.53
CA GLN A 40 5.93 3.05 14.04
C GLN A 40 5.14 2.66 12.78
N MET A 41 5.79 2.01 11.82
CA MET A 41 5.15 1.55 10.60
C MET A 41 4.33 0.29 10.89
N GLN A 42 3.06 0.45 11.26
CA GLN A 42 2.18 -0.64 11.69
C GLN A 42 0.95 -0.77 10.79
N VAL A 43 0.52 -2.01 10.53
CA VAL A 43 -0.61 -2.31 9.64
C VAL A 43 -1.93 -1.80 10.21
N LEU A 44 -2.26 -2.16 11.45
CA LEU A 44 -3.55 -1.81 12.05
C LEU A 44 -3.77 -0.28 12.15
N PRO A 45 -2.82 0.54 12.64
CA PRO A 45 -2.98 1.99 12.66
C PRO A 45 -3.19 2.59 11.28
N LEU A 46 -2.46 2.12 10.25
CA LEU A 46 -2.64 2.59 8.88
C LEU A 46 -4.02 2.21 8.31
N ALA A 47 -4.48 0.98 8.58
CA ALA A 47 -5.82 0.55 8.19
C ALA A 47 -6.91 1.40 8.86
N GLN A 48 -6.78 1.67 10.17
CA GLN A 48 -7.70 2.55 10.91
C GLN A 48 -7.69 3.98 10.35
N GLU A 49 -6.55 4.48 9.92
CA GLU A 49 -6.43 5.79 9.28
C GLU A 49 -7.23 5.86 7.97
N TYR A 50 -7.14 4.85 7.12
CA TYR A 50 -7.95 4.78 5.90
C TYR A 50 -9.45 4.63 6.17
N LEU A 51 -9.83 3.87 7.21
CA LEU A 51 -11.24 3.76 7.61
C LEU A 51 -11.80 5.09 8.13
N ARG A 52 -10.99 5.85 8.88
CA ARG A 52 -11.38 7.15 9.43
C ARG A 52 -11.39 8.27 8.38
N CYS A 53 -10.52 8.16 7.38
CA CYS A 53 -10.36 9.14 6.31
C CYS A 53 -10.44 8.45 4.92
N PRO A 54 -11.62 7.98 4.49
CA PRO A 54 -11.80 7.28 3.21
C PRO A 54 -11.34 8.08 1.99
N GLU A 55 -11.35 9.42 2.06
CA GLU A 55 -10.87 10.31 1.00
C GLU A 55 -9.41 10.07 0.62
N LYS A 56 -8.61 9.50 1.54
CA LYS A 56 -7.21 9.13 1.25
C LYS A 56 -7.09 8.00 0.21
N LEU A 57 -8.15 7.24 -0.03
CA LEU A 57 -8.20 6.19 -1.03
C LEU A 57 -8.52 6.73 -2.44
N GLU A 58 -9.05 7.95 -2.56
CA GLU A 58 -9.54 8.51 -3.84
C GLU A 58 -8.46 8.51 -4.93
N ASN A 59 -7.21 8.72 -4.54
CA ASN A 59 -6.06 8.81 -5.43
C ASN A 59 -5.27 7.50 -5.55
N ILE A 60 -5.78 6.42 -4.95
CA ILE A 60 -5.18 5.09 -4.98
C ILE A 60 -5.90 4.24 -6.02
N TRP A 61 -5.11 3.58 -6.85
CA TRP A 61 -5.54 2.52 -7.75
C TRP A 61 -4.89 1.22 -7.32
N VAL A 62 -5.60 0.12 -7.53
CA VAL A 62 -5.14 -1.22 -7.19
C VAL A 62 -5.12 -2.10 -8.43
N TYR A 63 -4.19 -3.05 -8.44
CA TYR A 63 -4.24 -4.19 -9.35
C TYR A 63 -4.93 -5.34 -8.61
N ASP A 64 -6.14 -5.67 -9.05
CA ASP A 64 -7.04 -6.66 -8.47
C ASP A 64 -7.31 -7.78 -9.48
N ASP A 65 -6.69 -8.92 -9.19
CA ASP A 65 -6.76 -10.14 -9.98
C ASP A 65 -7.04 -11.27 -9.00
N GLU A 66 -8.34 -11.51 -8.76
CA GLU A 66 -8.95 -12.25 -7.62
C GLU A 66 -8.86 -11.53 -6.27
N PHE A 67 -7.75 -10.85 -6.01
CA PHE A 67 -7.55 -9.98 -4.86
C PHE A 67 -6.48 -8.93 -5.17
N VAL A 68 -6.38 -7.91 -4.31
CA VAL A 68 -5.39 -6.84 -4.49
C VAL A 68 -3.97 -7.38 -4.29
N LYS A 69 -3.16 -7.29 -5.36
CA LYS A 69 -1.73 -7.69 -5.39
C LYS A 69 -0.77 -6.50 -5.42
N GLY A 70 -1.25 -5.31 -5.78
CA GLY A 70 -0.42 -4.09 -5.84
C GLY A 70 -1.24 -2.82 -5.87
N MET A 71 -0.57 -1.69 -5.69
CA MET A 71 -1.19 -0.37 -5.65
C MET A 71 -0.32 0.73 -6.25
N VAL A 72 -0.97 1.77 -6.75
CA VAL A 72 -0.36 3.03 -7.15
C VAL A 72 -1.16 4.21 -6.57
N HIS A 73 -0.46 5.16 -5.94
CA HIS A 73 -1.03 6.40 -5.43
C HIS A 73 -0.58 7.54 -6.33
N ILE A 74 -1.54 8.20 -6.98
CA ILE A 74 -1.29 9.24 -7.99
C ILE A 74 -1.85 10.56 -7.50
N GLN A 75 -1.00 11.58 -7.40
CA GLN A 75 -1.44 12.94 -7.07
C GLN A 75 -1.11 13.87 -8.23
N GLY A 76 -2.14 14.32 -8.95
CA GLY A 76 -1.98 15.10 -10.18
C GLY A 76 -1.20 14.30 -11.24
N LEU A 77 -0.02 14.78 -11.62
CA LEU A 77 0.88 14.11 -12.58
C LEU A 77 1.99 13.29 -11.90
N GLN A 78 1.95 13.13 -10.57
CA GLN A 78 3.00 12.45 -9.80
C GLN A 78 2.55 11.09 -9.27
N ILE A 79 3.40 10.09 -9.45
CA ILE A 79 3.31 8.83 -8.71
C ILE A 79 3.96 9.04 -7.35
N LYS A 80 3.15 9.07 -6.29
CA LYS A 80 3.63 9.21 -4.91
C LYS A 80 4.12 7.90 -4.34
N GLU A 81 3.40 6.81 -4.63
CA GLU A 81 3.70 5.47 -4.15
C GLU A 81 3.34 4.46 -5.25
N LEU A 82 4.19 3.46 -5.44
CA LEU A 82 3.96 2.34 -6.33
C LEU A 82 4.59 1.11 -5.70
N TYR A 83 3.74 0.16 -5.29
CA TYR A 83 4.20 -1.05 -4.64
C TYR A 83 3.40 -2.25 -5.13
N VAL A 84 4.11 -3.34 -5.39
CA VAL A 84 3.54 -4.67 -5.59
C VAL A 84 3.90 -5.48 -4.35
N ASP A 85 2.95 -6.26 -3.85
CA ASP A 85 3.20 -7.19 -2.77
C ASP A 85 4.35 -8.13 -3.12
N TYR A 86 5.22 -8.37 -2.14
CA TYR A 86 6.46 -9.13 -2.30
C TYR A 86 6.26 -10.48 -3.00
N PHE A 87 5.18 -11.20 -2.71
CA PHE A 87 4.94 -12.53 -3.30
C PHE A 87 4.57 -12.50 -4.79
N PHE A 88 4.18 -11.33 -5.32
CA PHE A 88 3.72 -11.17 -6.71
C PHE A 88 4.66 -10.32 -7.57
N GLN A 89 5.84 -9.98 -7.05
CA GLN A 89 6.86 -9.28 -7.82
C GLN A 89 7.50 -10.20 -8.87
N HIS A 90 7.92 -9.62 -10.00
CA HIS A 90 8.63 -10.31 -11.10
C HIS A 90 7.83 -11.41 -11.82
N GLN A 91 6.51 -11.29 -11.85
CA GLN A 91 5.61 -12.17 -12.60
C GLN A 91 5.13 -11.51 -13.90
#